data_AF-A0AAE0FXX9-F1
#
_entry.id   AF-A0AAE0FXX9-F1
#
_cell.length_a   1.000
_cell.length_b   1.000
_cell.length_c   1.000
_cell.angle_alpha   90.00
_cell.angle_beta   90.00
_cell.angle_gamma   90.00
#
_symmetry.space_group_name_H-M   'P 1'
#
loop_
_entity.id
_entity.type
_entity.pdbx_description
1 polymer ?
#
loop_
_entity_poly.entity_id
_entity_poly.type
_entity_poly.pdbx_seq_one_letter_code
_entity_poly.pdbx_strand_id
1 'polypeptide(L)'
;MDGLCEVDGGQQGPLFSILGGGALLLERLSLTNFYNTNGGVITSVGTLVINACNMSRNHASESGGVLHATNGGRVTIINSIMTHNTATDYGGVAYIGSSDDDGHDYDDEIYSGDVSISECTITENTAWDGGVAYIKSSGNVSISECTMTGNTAARLVGMSVRGNAKRRNENLLGHGDGAMVSQNGGVAYIATSDDVSSNRYTAYEDYGGVGYSDLVSISECTMTENTALYGGVAYIYSRGKVSISECTMTRNTAAEDGGVASISSTVDVSISECTMTGNTATGSSGGVASISYSGDVSISECNMTGNTAYENGGVAYIERCSGDVSISECTMTGNTAAQVGGAL
;
A
#
# COMPACT_ATOMS: atom_id res chain seq x y z
N MET A 1 20.88 30.27 -10.16
CA MET A 1 19.85 30.80 -9.23
C MET A 1 18.88 29.65 -9.10
N ASP A 2 19.18 28.78 -8.15
CA ASP A 2 18.70 27.39 -8.14
C ASP A 2 17.61 27.23 -7.07
N GLY A 3 16.83 28.28 -6.84
CA GLY A 3 15.75 28.27 -5.87
C GLY A 3 14.52 27.61 -6.46
N LEU A 4 14.07 26.52 -5.84
CA LEU A 4 12.68 26.07 -5.96
C LEU A 4 11.77 27.23 -5.54
N CYS A 5 10.63 27.40 -6.22
CA CYS A 5 9.64 28.36 -5.75
C CYS A 5 9.00 27.80 -4.47
N GLU A 6 9.20 28.48 -3.34
CA GLU A 6 8.67 28.08 -2.04
C GLU A 6 7.28 28.66 -1.80
N VAL A 7 6.35 27.78 -1.46
CA VAL A 7 4.99 28.13 -1.06
C VAL A 7 4.71 27.47 0.29
N ASP A 8 4.54 28.29 1.32
CA ASP A 8 4.14 27.86 2.65
C ASP A 8 2.63 28.07 2.82
N GLY A 9 1.90 27.02 3.13
CA GLY A 9 0.46 27.04 3.33
C GLY A 9 0.02 27.70 4.64
N GLY A 10 0.91 27.86 5.62
CA GLY A 10 0.60 28.48 6.92
C GLY A 10 -0.54 27.77 7.66
N GLN A 11 -0.65 26.44 7.50
CA GLN A 11 -1.76 25.61 7.98
C GLN A 11 -3.11 25.95 7.33
N GLN A 12 -3.08 26.32 6.05
CA GLN A 12 -4.25 26.53 5.21
C GLN A 12 -4.09 25.78 3.89
N GLY A 13 -5.19 25.41 3.24
CA GLY A 13 -5.21 24.58 2.05
C GLY A 13 -6.65 24.28 1.60
N PRO A 14 -6.82 23.60 0.45
CA PRO A 14 -5.77 23.17 -0.47
C PRO A 14 -5.22 24.36 -1.30
N LEU A 15 -4.01 24.24 -1.84
CA LEU A 15 -3.46 25.22 -2.77
C LEU A 15 -4.13 25.12 -4.15
N PHE A 16 -4.35 23.88 -4.60
CA PHE A 16 -4.93 23.59 -5.91
C PHE A 16 -6.16 22.69 -5.79
N SER A 17 -7.17 23.00 -6.59
CA SER A 17 -8.33 22.14 -6.82
C SER A 17 -8.56 21.97 -8.31
N ILE A 18 -8.44 20.73 -8.80
CA ILE A 18 -8.54 20.38 -10.22
C ILE A 18 -9.89 19.71 -10.45
N LEU A 19 -10.70 20.32 -11.30
CA LEU A 19 -12.02 19.80 -11.67
C LEU A 19 -11.92 18.78 -12.82
N GLY A 20 -12.99 18.01 -13.03
CA GLY A 20 -13.06 17.00 -14.09
C GLY A 20 -12.73 17.56 -15.48
N GLY A 21 -11.91 16.83 -16.23
CA GLY A 21 -11.37 17.26 -17.53
C GLY A 21 -10.22 18.29 -17.46
N GLY A 22 -9.89 18.78 -16.26
CA GLY A 22 -8.72 19.62 -16.02
C GLY A 22 -7.41 18.82 -16.02
N ALA A 23 -6.31 19.53 -16.29
CA ALA A 23 -4.96 19.01 -16.17
C ALA A 23 -4.08 20.00 -15.41
N LEU A 24 -3.28 19.51 -14.47
CA LEU A 24 -2.28 20.30 -13.75
C LEU A 24 -0.90 19.65 -13.86
N LEU A 25 0.09 20.45 -14.21
CA LEU A 25 1.50 20.13 -14.06
C LEU A 25 2.09 21.02 -12.96
N LEU A 26 2.60 20.40 -11.91
CA LEU A 26 3.44 21.05 -10.92
C LEU A 26 4.89 20.70 -11.20
N GLU A 27 5.72 21.73 -11.37
CA GLU A 27 7.13 21.56 -11.70
C GLU A 27 7.98 22.44 -10.79
N ARG A 28 8.93 21.81 -10.09
CA ARG A 28 9.99 22.52 -9.35
C ARG A 28 9.47 23.48 -8.27
N LEU A 29 8.52 23.02 -7.48
CA LEU A 29 7.95 23.73 -6.36
C LEU A 29 8.37 23.12 -5.02
N SER A 30 8.45 23.95 -3.98
CA SER A 30 8.50 23.49 -2.59
C SER A 30 7.19 23.88 -1.91
N LEU A 31 6.39 22.89 -1.52
CA LEU A 31 5.03 23.04 -0.99
C LEU A 31 5.00 22.50 0.45
N THR A 32 4.89 23.40 1.42
CA THR A 32 5.05 23.03 2.83
C THR A 32 3.96 23.56 3.74
N ASN A 33 3.70 22.85 4.83
CA ASN A 33 2.80 23.27 5.91
C ASN A 33 1.35 23.57 5.46
N PHE A 34 0.87 22.91 4.42
CA PHE A 34 -0.54 22.99 4.05
C PHE A 34 -1.40 22.12 4.97
N TYR A 35 -2.62 22.57 5.23
CA TYR A 35 -3.63 21.85 6.02
C TYR A 35 -4.97 21.90 5.30
N ASN A 36 -5.59 20.74 5.10
CA ASN A 36 -6.95 20.67 4.57
C ASN A 36 -7.68 19.45 5.17
N THR A 37 -8.98 19.31 4.90
CA THR A 37 -9.70 18.09 5.23
C THR A 37 -9.21 16.92 4.37
N ASN A 38 -9.25 17.09 3.04
CA ASN A 38 -8.80 16.11 2.07
C ASN A 38 -7.79 16.75 1.11
N GLY A 39 -6.63 16.13 0.92
CA GLY A 39 -5.61 16.66 0.03
C GLY A 39 -4.99 17.92 0.63
N GLY A 40 -4.01 17.75 1.52
CA GLY A 40 -3.40 18.88 2.24
C GLY A 40 -2.99 20.00 1.29
N VAL A 41 -2.36 19.65 0.16
CA VAL A 41 -1.92 20.60 -0.87
C VAL A 41 -2.87 20.61 -2.08
N ILE A 42 -3.33 19.44 -2.53
CA ILE A 42 -4.01 19.27 -3.82
C ILE A 42 -5.26 18.40 -3.66
N THR A 43 -6.37 18.86 -4.23
CA THR A 43 -7.53 18.02 -4.55
C THR A 43 -7.65 17.89 -6.07
N SER A 44 -7.84 16.66 -6.58
CA SER A 44 -7.90 16.42 -8.03
C SER A 44 -9.01 15.47 -8.44
N VAL A 45 -9.81 15.90 -9.41
CA VAL A 45 -10.73 15.05 -10.18
C VAL A 45 -10.27 14.93 -11.64
N GLY A 46 -9.11 15.51 -11.97
CA GLY A 46 -8.53 15.57 -13.31
C GLY A 46 -7.16 14.92 -13.39
N THR A 47 -6.45 15.17 -14.49
CA THR A 47 -5.07 14.66 -14.68
C THR A 47 -4.08 15.50 -13.88
N LEU A 48 -3.18 14.85 -13.15
CA LEU A 48 -2.18 15.51 -12.33
C LEU A 48 -0.80 14.92 -12.58
N VAL A 49 0.15 15.80 -12.90
CA VAL A 49 1.59 15.49 -12.94
C VAL A 49 2.31 16.36 -11.92
N ILE A 50 3.02 15.72 -11.00
CA ILE A 50 3.92 16.36 -10.04
C ILE A 50 5.34 15.96 -10.41
N ASN A 51 6.18 16.91 -10.79
CA ASN A 51 7.54 16.68 -11.25
C ASN A 51 8.53 17.56 -10.50
N ALA A 52 9.61 16.96 -9.98
CA ALA A 52 10.71 17.70 -9.36
C ALA A 52 10.26 18.60 -8.18
N CYS A 53 9.24 18.19 -7.43
CA CYS A 53 8.67 18.97 -6.32
C CYS A 53 9.16 18.46 -4.97
N ASN A 54 9.28 19.37 -4.00
CA ASN A 54 9.46 19.06 -2.59
C ASN A 54 8.15 19.32 -1.85
N MET A 55 7.59 18.31 -1.19
CA MET A 55 6.33 18.41 -0.46
C MET A 55 6.57 17.91 0.96
N SER A 56 6.54 18.82 1.94
CA SER A 56 6.85 18.45 3.31
C SER A 56 5.95 19.06 4.36
N ARG A 57 5.68 18.29 5.42
CA ARG A 57 4.85 18.72 6.56
C ARG A 57 3.44 19.15 6.16
N ASN A 58 2.89 18.56 5.11
CA ASN A 58 1.51 18.79 4.72
C ASN A 58 0.59 17.82 5.47
N HIS A 59 -0.61 18.28 5.78
CA HIS A 59 -1.55 17.54 6.62
C HIS A 59 -2.94 17.51 6.00
N ALA A 60 -3.56 16.33 6.02
CA ALA A 60 -4.98 16.14 5.79
C ALA A 60 -5.66 15.62 7.07
N SER A 61 -6.76 16.23 7.48
CA SER A 61 -7.52 15.76 8.64
C SER A 61 -8.32 14.48 8.36
N GLU A 62 -8.43 14.06 7.11
CA GLU A 62 -9.02 12.79 6.66
C GLU A 62 -8.01 12.09 5.76
N SER A 63 -7.96 12.43 4.46
CA SER A 63 -7.23 11.64 3.46
C SER A 63 -6.26 12.45 2.61
N GLY A 64 -5.10 11.87 2.29
CA GLY A 64 -4.15 12.42 1.34
C GLY A 64 -3.39 13.62 1.90
N GLY A 65 -2.37 13.40 2.74
CA GLY A 65 -1.64 14.47 3.40
C GLY A 65 -1.05 15.52 2.46
N VAL A 66 -0.79 15.14 1.21
CA VAL A 66 -0.45 16.03 0.10
C VAL A 66 -1.57 16.06 -0.94
N LEU A 67 -1.97 14.90 -1.43
CA LEU A 67 -2.84 14.73 -2.59
C LEU A 67 -4.07 13.90 -2.24
N HIS A 68 -5.24 14.41 -2.59
CA HIS A 68 -6.47 13.63 -2.65
C HIS A 68 -7.01 13.64 -4.09
N ALA A 69 -6.95 12.48 -4.75
CA ALA A 69 -7.37 12.31 -6.13
C ALA A 69 -8.58 11.37 -6.23
N THR A 70 -9.62 11.79 -6.95
CA THR A 70 -10.85 11.01 -7.15
C THR A 70 -11.29 10.96 -8.62
N ASN A 71 -12.16 10.00 -8.95
CA ASN A 71 -12.90 9.87 -10.21
C ASN A 71 -12.05 9.78 -11.50
N GLY A 72 -10.95 9.03 -11.48
CA GLY A 72 -10.33 8.42 -12.67
C GLY A 72 -9.40 9.30 -13.51
N GLY A 73 -8.89 10.43 -13.00
CA GLY A 73 -7.78 11.15 -13.62
C GLY A 73 -6.49 10.31 -13.69
N ARG A 74 -5.48 10.68 -14.50
CA ARG A 74 -4.15 10.06 -14.37
C ARG A 74 -3.38 10.78 -13.26
N VAL A 75 -2.76 10.04 -12.34
CA VAL A 75 -1.79 10.60 -11.37
C VAL A 75 -0.40 10.15 -11.73
N THR A 76 0.52 11.10 -11.88
CA THR A 76 1.94 10.84 -12.04
C THR A 76 2.72 11.70 -11.07
N ILE A 77 3.49 11.07 -10.18
CA ILE A 77 4.43 11.73 -9.29
C ILE A 77 5.82 11.24 -9.67
N ILE A 78 6.68 12.15 -10.09
CA ILE A 78 8.01 11.81 -10.57
C ILE A 78 9.07 12.76 -9.98
N ASN A 79 10.28 12.24 -9.77
CA ASN A 79 11.45 13.04 -9.41
C ASN A 79 11.24 13.90 -8.15
N SER A 80 10.38 13.48 -7.23
CA SER A 80 9.86 14.32 -6.16
C SER A 80 10.26 13.83 -4.78
N ILE A 81 10.33 14.76 -3.83
CA ILE A 81 10.66 14.51 -2.43
C ILE A 81 9.40 14.75 -1.60
N MET A 82 8.98 13.74 -0.84
CA MET A 82 7.76 13.76 -0.02
C MET A 82 8.09 13.34 1.41
N THR A 83 8.16 14.30 2.33
CA THR A 83 8.64 14.02 3.70
C THR A 83 7.73 14.56 4.78
N HIS A 84 7.54 13.80 5.86
CA HIS A 84 6.77 14.23 7.04
C HIS A 84 5.33 14.66 6.72
N ASN A 85 4.72 14.13 5.67
CA ASN A 85 3.32 14.40 5.37
C ASN A 85 2.44 13.45 6.17
N THR A 86 1.26 13.94 6.55
CA THR A 86 0.36 13.22 7.45
C THR A 86 -1.08 13.25 6.97
N ALA A 87 -1.78 12.13 7.09
CA ALA A 87 -3.23 12.04 6.98
C ALA A 87 -3.78 11.38 8.24
N THR A 88 -5.01 11.70 8.65
CA THR A 88 -5.60 11.02 9.81
C THR A 88 -6.04 9.61 9.45
N ASP A 89 -6.58 9.40 8.26
CA ASP A 89 -7.19 8.14 7.82
C ASP A 89 -6.33 7.49 6.72
N TYR A 90 -6.36 8.01 5.50
CA TYR A 90 -5.80 7.30 4.35
C TYR A 90 -4.69 8.10 3.63
N GLY A 91 -3.55 7.47 3.37
CA GLY A 91 -2.52 8.02 2.49
C GLY A 91 -1.77 9.21 3.09
N GLY A 92 -0.65 8.95 3.79
CA GLY A 92 0.13 10.02 4.43
C GLY A 92 0.65 11.06 3.45
N VAL A 93 0.86 10.64 2.20
CA VAL A 93 1.12 11.50 1.04
C VAL A 93 -0.12 11.56 0.15
N ALA A 94 -0.61 10.43 -0.33
CA ALA A 94 -1.61 10.40 -1.39
C ALA A 94 -2.78 9.47 -1.07
N TYR A 95 -3.99 9.99 -1.21
CA TYR A 95 -5.20 9.19 -1.40
C TYR A 95 -5.61 9.24 -2.86
N ILE A 96 -5.87 8.08 -3.45
CA ILE A 96 -6.33 7.93 -4.83
C ILE A 96 -7.46 6.90 -4.82
N GLY A 97 -8.70 7.32 -5.08
CA GLY A 97 -9.87 6.45 -4.91
C GLY A 97 -11.17 7.05 -5.46
N SER A 98 -12.31 6.57 -4.96
CA SER A 98 -13.62 7.11 -5.34
C SER A 98 -13.95 8.37 -4.51
N SER A 99 -14.91 9.17 -4.94
CA SER A 99 -15.41 10.29 -4.10
C SER A 99 -16.30 9.85 -2.94
N ASP A 100 -16.78 8.61 -2.96
CA ASP A 100 -17.80 8.08 -2.05
C ASP A 100 -17.21 7.12 -1.00
N ASP A 101 -15.89 6.97 -0.99
CA ASP A 101 -15.18 6.03 -0.11
C ASP A 101 -15.21 6.49 1.36
N ASP A 102 -16.32 6.28 2.03
CA ASP A 102 -16.49 6.48 3.48
C ASP A 102 -15.75 5.40 4.30
N GLY A 103 -14.82 4.65 3.69
CA GLY A 103 -14.10 3.52 4.28
C GLY A 103 -14.97 2.30 4.58
N HIS A 104 -16.21 2.28 4.09
CA HIS A 104 -17.24 1.31 4.47
C HIS A 104 -18.05 0.73 3.31
N ASP A 105 -18.02 1.33 2.11
CA ASP A 105 -18.82 0.87 0.98
C ASP A 105 -17.97 0.13 -0.07
N TYR A 106 -18.42 -1.09 -0.34
CA TYR A 106 -17.82 -2.01 -1.31
C TYR A 106 -18.36 -1.77 -2.74
N ASP A 107 -19.40 -0.95 -2.89
CA ASP A 107 -20.08 -0.68 -4.17
C ASP A 107 -19.62 0.63 -4.87
N ASP A 108 -18.56 1.29 -4.39
CA ASP A 108 -18.19 2.63 -4.86
C ASP A 108 -17.36 2.66 -6.16
N GLU A 109 -17.63 3.68 -6.99
CA GLU A 109 -16.99 3.92 -8.30
C GLU A 109 -15.46 3.98 -8.24
N ILE A 110 -14.76 2.99 -8.80
CA ILE A 110 -13.30 2.91 -8.72
C ILE A 110 -12.60 4.02 -9.51
N TYR A 111 -11.47 4.50 -8.98
CA TYR A 111 -10.54 5.35 -9.70
C TYR A 111 -10.00 4.63 -10.95
N SER A 112 -10.54 4.93 -12.12
CA SER A 112 -10.18 4.24 -13.38
C SER A 112 -8.89 4.70 -14.04
N GLY A 113 -8.14 5.62 -13.42
CA GLY A 113 -6.94 6.20 -14.00
C GLY A 113 -5.65 5.53 -13.52
N ASP A 114 -4.66 5.46 -14.40
CA ASP A 114 -3.33 4.95 -14.06
C ASP A 114 -2.67 5.80 -12.96
N VAL A 115 -1.95 5.13 -12.06
CA VAL A 115 -1.16 5.74 -11.00
C VAL A 115 0.31 5.36 -11.20
N SER A 116 1.17 6.37 -11.31
CA SER A 116 2.62 6.18 -11.39
C SER A 116 3.35 7.03 -10.36
N ILE A 117 4.20 6.39 -9.56
CA ILE A 117 5.12 7.05 -8.63
C ILE A 117 6.53 6.57 -8.98
N SER A 118 7.37 7.46 -9.49
CA SER A 118 8.71 7.10 -9.98
C SER A 118 9.80 8.06 -9.55
N GLU A 119 11.03 7.58 -9.38
CA GLU A 119 12.21 8.43 -9.08
C GLU A 119 12.00 9.31 -7.84
N CYS A 120 11.23 8.85 -6.85
CA CYS A 120 10.83 9.64 -5.68
C CYS A 120 11.59 9.26 -4.40
N THR A 121 11.80 10.24 -3.54
CA THR A 121 12.23 10.01 -2.14
C THR A 121 11.07 10.29 -1.21
N ILE A 122 10.62 9.27 -0.49
CA ILE A 122 9.41 9.31 0.32
C ILE A 122 9.72 8.86 1.74
N THR A 123 9.82 9.79 2.68
CA THR A 123 10.30 9.47 4.04
C THR A 123 9.43 10.01 5.15
N GLU A 124 9.29 9.22 6.22
CA GLU A 124 8.66 9.65 7.48
C GLU A 124 7.23 10.19 7.29
N ASN A 125 6.49 9.66 6.31
CA ASN A 125 5.08 9.98 6.12
C ASN A 125 4.22 9.02 6.97
N THR A 126 3.09 9.53 7.46
CA THR A 126 2.24 8.79 8.40
C THR A 126 0.76 8.93 8.05
N ALA A 127 0.03 7.82 8.05
CA ALA A 127 -1.43 7.79 8.03
C ALA A 127 -1.95 6.64 8.88
N TRP A 128 -3.26 6.53 9.07
CA TRP A 128 -3.83 5.32 9.68
C TRP A 128 -3.61 4.12 8.77
N ASP A 129 -3.93 4.28 7.49
CA ASP A 129 -3.75 3.31 6.41
C ASP A 129 -2.96 3.94 5.24
N GLY A 130 -1.98 3.21 4.70
CA GLY A 130 -1.18 3.73 3.58
C GLY A 130 -0.24 4.85 4.03
N GLY A 131 0.78 4.53 4.83
CA GLY A 131 1.71 5.54 5.39
C GLY A 131 2.30 6.50 4.34
N VAL A 132 2.43 6.04 3.10
CA VAL A 132 2.68 6.85 1.91
C VAL A 132 1.42 7.02 1.09
N ALA A 133 0.82 5.94 0.60
CA ALA A 133 -0.30 6.05 -0.31
C ALA A 133 -1.40 5.04 -0.01
N TYR A 134 -2.64 5.48 -0.18
CA TYR A 134 -3.82 4.64 -0.27
C TYR A 134 -4.36 4.75 -1.69
N ILE A 135 -4.35 3.63 -2.42
CA ILE A 135 -4.69 3.58 -3.84
C ILE A 135 -5.77 2.52 -4.04
N LYS A 136 -6.96 2.96 -4.45
CA LYS A 136 -8.10 2.14 -4.89
C LYS A 136 -8.35 2.46 -6.36
N SER A 137 -7.75 1.69 -7.26
CA SER A 137 -7.75 1.99 -8.70
C SER A 137 -7.96 0.75 -9.57
N SER A 138 -8.68 0.90 -10.68
CA SER A 138 -8.82 -0.10 -11.75
C SER A 138 -7.93 0.24 -12.96
N GLY A 139 -6.99 1.16 -12.76
CA GLY A 139 -5.88 1.44 -13.66
C GLY A 139 -4.62 0.72 -13.20
N ASN A 140 -3.57 0.80 -14.02
CA ASN A 140 -2.28 0.22 -13.63
C ASN A 140 -1.66 1.06 -12.51
N VAL A 141 -1.07 0.37 -11.53
CA VAL A 141 -0.33 0.98 -10.44
C VAL A 141 1.14 0.59 -10.57
N SER A 142 1.99 1.59 -10.84
CA SER A 142 3.43 1.42 -10.95
C SER A 142 4.16 2.27 -9.92
N ILE A 143 5.02 1.63 -9.13
CA ILE A 143 5.95 2.29 -8.23
C ILE A 143 7.35 1.86 -8.64
N SER A 144 8.18 2.77 -9.12
CA SER A 144 9.52 2.43 -9.61
C SER A 144 10.59 3.39 -9.13
N GLU A 145 11.84 2.91 -9.00
CA GLU A 145 13.00 3.79 -8.74
C GLU A 145 12.83 4.70 -7.51
N CYS A 146 12.06 4.25 -6.52
CA CYS A 146 11.73 5.04 -5.33
C CYS A 146 12.56 4.62 -4.12
N THR A 147 12.89 5.59 -3.26
CA THR A 147 13.38 5.34 -1.91
C THR A 147 12.28 5.63 -0.90
N MET A 148 11.82 4.61 -0.17
CA MET A 148 10.78 4.72 0.85
C MET A 148 11.34 4.32 2.23
N THR A 149 11.49 5.28 3.13
CA THR A 149 12.14 5.05 4.44
C THR A 149 11.33 5.58 5.61
N GLY A 150 11.14 4.74 6.63
CA GLY A 150 10.54 5.18 7.90
C GLY A 150 9.09 5.63 7.79
N ASN A 151 8.38 5.22 6.75
CA ASN A 151 6.96 5.56 6.62
C ASN A 151 6.13 4.61 7.49
N THR A 152 5.06 5.14 8.08
CA THR A 152 4.30 4.45 9.12
C THR A 152 2.81 4.44 8.79
N ALA A 153 2.21 3.26 8.71
CA ALA A 153 0.76 3.09 8.85
C ALA A 153 0.46 2.85 10.34
N ALA A 154 -0.13 3.83 11.00
CA ALA A 154 -0.05 4.07 12.44
C ALA A 154 -0.97 3.21 13.32
N ARG A 155 -1.47 2.06 12.85
CA ARG A 155 -2.11 1.09 13.75
C ARG A 155 -1.08 0.32 14.59
N LEU A 156 -0.25 1.02 15.36
CA LEU A 156 0.69 0.42 16.31
C LEU A 156 0.53 0.99 17.73
N VAL A 157 -0.54 0.58 18.42
CA VAL A 157 -0.50 0.47 19.89
C VAL A 157 -1.52 -0.55 20.43
N GLY A 158 -1.02 -1.67 20.96
CA GLY A 158 -1.52 -2.30 22.19
C GLY A 158 -2.99 -2.74 22.29
N MET A 159 -3.37 -3.84 21.64
CA MET A 159 -4.43 -4.72 22.17
C MET A 159 -3.91 -6.16 22.27
N SER A 160 -3.35 -6.48 23.42
CA SER A 160 -3.77 -7.73 24.08
C SER A 160 -5.31 -7.72 24.04
N VAL A 161 -5.91 -8.74 23.42
CA VAL A 161 -7.36 -8.91 23.34
C VAL A 161 -7.90 -9.20 24.75
N ARG A 162 -7.88 -8.20 25.64
CA ARG A 162 -8.59 -8.16 26.92
C ARG A 162 -8.95 -6.72 27.26
N GLY A 163 -10.09 -6.30 26.73
CA GLY A 163 -10.98 -5.36 27.38
C GLY A 163 -10.71 -3.88 27.11
N ASN A 164 -11.72 -3.26 26.51
CA ASN A 164 -12.03 -1.83 26.55
C ASN A 164 -11.20 -0.87 25.67
N ALA A 165 -11.61 -0.76 24.41
CA ALA A 165 -11.75 0.56 23.78
C ALA A 165 -13.11 0.61 23.06
N LYS A 166 -14.09 1.20 23.74
CA LYS A 166 -15.45 1.43 23.23
C LYS A 166 -15.42 2.52 22.15
N ARG A 167 -15.88 2.16 20.95
CA ARG A 167 -16.75 2.86 19.96
C ARG A 167 -16.33 2.33 18.58
N ARG A 168 -17.03 1.46 17.86
CA ARG A 168 -18.41 0.94 17.89
C ARG A 168 -18.33 -0.59 17.77
N ASN A 169 -18.95 -1.30 18.71
CA ASN A 169 -19.00 -2.75 18.73
C ASN A 169 -20.47 -3.14 18.82
N GLU A 170 -21.01 -3.73 17.77
CA GLU A 170 -22.12 -4.69 17.83
C GLU A 170 -21.91 -5.73 16.72
N ASN A 171 -21.01 -6.71 16.97
CA ASN A 171 -21.11 -8.12 16.56
C ASN A 171 -19.76 -8.88 16.53
N LEU A 172 -18.81 -8.55 17.40
CA LEU A 172 -17.87 -9.58 17.87
C LEU A 172 -18.61 -10.50 18.83
N LEU A 173 -19.04 -11.69 18.37
CA LEU A 173 -19.07 -12.96 19.10
C LEU A 173 -19.69 -14.05 18.19
N GLY A 174 -18.88 -14.91 17.60
CA GLY A 174 -19.34 -16.11 16.89
C GLY A 174 -18.20 -16.87 16.22
N HIS A 175 -17.68 -17.89 16.90
CA HIS A 175 -16.64 -18.80 16.39
C HIS A 175 -17.06 -19.47 15.07
N GLY A 176 -16.18 -19.40 14.07
CA GLY A 176 -16.33 -19.98 12.74
C GLY A 176 -15.84 -19.01 11.66
N ASP A 177 -14.57 -18.58 11.75
CA ASP A 177 -13.81 -17.75 10.79
C ASP A 177 -14.64 -16.63 10.10
N GLY A 178 -15.36 -15.89 10.94
CA GLY A 178 -16.31 -14.85 10.55
C GLY A 178 -15.69 -13.48 10.29
N ALA A 179 -16.25 -12.80 9.30
CA ALA A 179 -16.27 -11.35 9.11
C ALA A 179 -14.90 -10.63 9.11
N MET A 180 -14.20 -10.70 7.99
CA MET A 180 -13.20 -9.68 7.62
C MET A 180 -13.92 -8.39 7.23
N VAL A 181 -14.30 -7.59 8.22
CA VAL A 181 -14.60 -6.16 8.02
C VAL A 181 -13.60 -5.36 8.83
N SER A 182 -12.44 -5.07 8.23
CA SER A 182 -11.71 -3.80 8.41
C SER A 182 -10.47 -3.82 7.51
N GLN A 183 -10.40 -2.92 6.54
CA GLN A 183 -9.20 -2.72 5.71
C GLN A 183 -8.06 -2.22 6.60
N ASN A 184 -6.82 -2.66 6.34
CA ASN A 184 -5.65 -2.20 7.06
C ASN A 184 -4.37 -2.34 6.20
N GLY A 185 -3.79 -1.23 5.74
CA GLY A 185 -2.76 -1.23 4.69
C GLY A 185 -1.30 -1.14 5.12
N GLY A 186 -0.40 -1.31 4.13
CA GLY A 186 1.05 -1.10 4.24
C GLY A 186 1.48 0.37 4.13
N VAL A 187 2.76 0.64 3.84
CA VAL A 187 3.21 1.97 3.39
C VAL A 187 2.53 2.38 2.09
N ALA A 188 2.32 1.43 1.18
CA ALA A 188 1.33 1.53 0.13
C ALA A 188 0.18 0.55 0.41
N TYR A 189 -1.05 1.04 0.47
CA TYR A 189 -2.25 0.21 0.30
C TYR A 189 -2.65 0.27 -1.17
N ILE A 190 -2.71 -0.88 -1.82
CA ILE A 190 -3.06 -1.00 -3.24
C ILE A 190 -4.22 -1.99 -3.37
N ALA A 191 -5.41 -1.47 -3.66
CA ALA A 191 -6.59 -2.24 -4.04
C ALA A 191 -6.89 -2.03 -5.52
N THR A 192 -7.05 -3.13 -6.27
CA THR A 192 -7.36 -3.09 -7.71
C THR A 192 -8.49 -4.08 -8.08
N SER A 193 -9.45 -3.58 -8.87
CA SER A 193 -10.70 -4.19 -9.40
C SER A 193 -12.03 -4.03 -8.64
N ASP A 194 -13.11 -4.03 -9.45
CA ASP A 194 -14.53 -3.78 -9.17
C ASP A 194 -15.16 -4.76 -8.15
N ASP A 195 -15.80 -4.25 -7.11
CA ASP A 195 -16.95 -4.92 -6.48
C ASP A 195 -18.23 -4.16 -6.87
N VAL A 196 -18.49 -4.06 -8.18
CA VAL A 196 -19.76 -3.54 -8.67
C VAL A 196 -20.77 -4.68 -8.70
N SER A 197 -21.46 -4.85 -7.57
CA SER A 197 -22.82 -5.40 -7.46
C SER A 197 -23.17 -6.63 -8.31
N SER A 198 -22.64 -7.81 -7.98
CA SER A 198 -23.38 -9.10 -8.08
C SER A 198 -22.53 -10.33 -7.74
N ASN A 199 -22.20 -10.51 -6.47
CA ASN A 199 -22.48 -11.80 -5.83
C ASN A 199 -22.48 -11.65 -4.31
N ARG A 200 -23.62 -12.03 -3.75
CA ARG A 200 -23.90 -12.20 -2.33
C ARG A 200 -22.67 -12.68 -1.56
N TYR A 201 -22.31 -11.95 -0.50
CA TYR A 201 -21.39 -12.38 0.55
C TYR A 201 -21.83 -13.76 1.07
N THR A 202 -21.28 -14.82 0.50
CA THR A 202 -21.36 -16.19 1.00
C THR A 202 -19.99 -16.81 0.84
N ALA A 203 -19.46 -17.25 1.98
CA ALA A 203 -18.22 -17.99 2.10
C ALA A 203 -18.06 -19.03 1.00
N TYR A 204 -16.85 -19.11 0.44
CA TYR A 204 -16.36 -20.18 -0.44
C TYR A 204 -17.22 -20.46 -1.69
N GLU A 205 -16.58 -20.34 -2.85
CA GLU A 205 -17.05 -20.77 -4.17
C GLU A 205 -17.96 -19.79 -4.92
N ASP A 206 -17.39 -19.13 -5.94
CA ASP A 206 -17.90 -19.17 -7.32
C ASP A 206 -16.97 -18.34 -8.24
N TYR A 207 -15.97 -19.02 -8.82
CA TYR A 207 -15.10 -18.49 -9.87
C TYR A 207 -15.86 -18.45 -11.21
N GLY A 208 -16.62 -17.38 -11.44
CA GLY A 208 -17.13 -17.00 -12.75
C GLY A 208 -16.17 -16.02 -13.43
N GLY A 209 -15.16 -16.52 -14.14
CA GLY A 209 -14.12 -15.70 -14.76
C GLY A 209 -14.53 -15.10 -16.12
N VAL A 210 -14.43 -13.77 -16.22
CA VAL A 210 -14.01 -13.04 -17.43
C VAL A 210 -13.11 -11.90 -16.94
N GLY A 211 -11.79 -12.05 -17.14
CA GLY A 211 -10.79 -11.13 -16.61
C GLY A 211 -10.65 -9.83 -17.40
N TYR A 212 -10.21 -8.77 -16.72
CA TYR A 212 -9.48 -7.62 -17.30
C TYR A 212 -8.56 -6.99 -16.24
N SER A 213 -7.62 -6.19 -16.74
CA SER A 213 -6.25 -5.97 -16.30
C SER A 213 -6.03 -4.91 -15.22
N ASP A 214 -5.48 -5.32 -14.09
CA ASP A 214 -4.78 -4.44 -13.16
C ASP A 214 -3.36 -4.97 -12.93
N LEU A 215 -2.35 -4.32 -13.50
CA LEU A 215 -0.95 -4.63 -13.15
C LEU A 215 -0.57 -3.79 -11.93
N VAL A 216 -0.19 -4.46 -10.85
CA VAL A 216 0.55 -3.83 -9.74
C VAL A 216 2.02 -4.16 -9.92
N SER A 217 2.83 -3.12 -10.12
CA SER A 217 4.29 -3.27 -10.29
C SER A 217 5.04 -2.41 -9.28
N ILE A 218 5.95 -3.05 -8.55
CA ILE A 218 6.93 -2.39 -7.67
C ILE A 218 8.31 -2.81 -8.16
N SER A 219 9.09 -1.89 -8.73
CA SER A 219 10.40 -2.22 -9.30
C SER A 219 11.50 -1.25 -8.88
N GLU A 220 12.74 -1.72 -8.80
CA GLU A 220 13.91 -0.85 -8.62
C GLU A 220 13.83 0.06 -7.37
N CYS A 221 13.09 -0.37 -6.35
CA CYS A 221 12.82 0.44 -5.17
C CYS A 221 13.70 0.02 -3.98
N THR A 222 14.07 1.00 -3.17
CA THR A 222 14.67 0.79 -1.85
C THR A 222 13.65 1.10 -0.77
N MET A 223 13.26 0.09 0.01
CA MET A 223 12.19 0.19 1.01
C MET A 223 12.71 -0.28 2.36
N THR A 224 12.87 0.64 3.30
CA THR A 224 13.55 0.37 4.57
C THR A 224 12.84 0.93 5.78
N GLU A 225 12.86 0.18 6.89
CA GLU A 225 12.34 0.66 8.19
C GLU A 225 10.88 1.10 8.15
N ASN A 226 10.13 0.58 7.18
CA ASN A 226 8.72 0.88 7.05
C ASN A 226 7.92 -0.02 7.98
N THR A 227 6.84 0.52 8.53
CA THR A 227 6.06 -0.16 9.54
C THR A 227 4.57 -0.04 9.30
N ALA A 228 3.88 -1.17 9.35
CA ALA A 228 2.44 -1.24 9.10
C ALA A 228 1.77 -2.38 9.86
N LEU A 229 0.46 -2.50 9.71
CA LEU A 229 -0.26 -3.65 10.24
C LEU A 229 -0.03 -4.91 9.41
N TYR A 230 -0.38 -4.85 8.12
CA TYR A 230 -0.15 -5.91 7.15
C TYR A 230 0.76 -5.35 6.08
N GLY A 231 1.77 -6.12 5.66
CA GLY A 231 2.68 -5.66 4.62
C GLY A 231 3.47 -4.42 5.06
N GLY A 232 4.58 -4.60 5.78
CA GLY A 232 5.38 -3.46 6.29
C GLY A 232 5.71 -2.41 5.23
N VAL A 233 5.73 -2.83 3.97
CA VAL A 233 5.80 -1.98 2.77
C VAL A 233 4.46 -1.91 2.04
N ALA A 234 3.84 -3.03 1.69
CA ALA A 234 2.68 -3.04 0.81
C ALA A 234 1.59 -4.03 1.25
N TYR A 235 0.36 -3.55 1.34
CA TYR A 235 -0.82 -4.41 1.35
C TYR A 235 -1.46 -4.36 -0.03
N ILE A 236 -1.57 -5.52 -0.68
CA ILE A 236 -2.01 -5.64 -2.06
C ILE A 236 -3.23 -6.55 -2.11
N TYR A 237 -4.36 -5.97 -2.52
CA TYR A 237 -5.58 -6.68 -2.87
C TYR A 237 -5.84 -6.43 -4.35
N SER A 238 -5.49 -7.38 -5.21
CA SER A 238 -5.54 -7.16 -6.66
C SER A 238 -6.11 -8.36 -7.35
N ARG A 239 -7.04 -8.22 -8.28
CA ARG A 239 -7.47 -9.30 -9.19
C ARG A 239 -6.60 -9.44 -10.45
N GLY A 240 -5.54 -8.66 -10.57
CA GLY A 240 -4.63 -8.73 -11.71
C GLY A 240 -3.30 -9.36 -11.34
N LYS A 241 -2.23 -8.98 -12.04
CA LYS A 241 -0.89 -9.52 -11.79
C LYS A 241 -0.14 -8.60 -10.83
N VAL A 242 0.54 -9.19 -9.85
CA VAL A 242 1.43 -8.50 -8.92
C VAL A 242 2.87 -8.85 -9.24
N SER A 243 3.70 -7.83 -9.49
CA SER A 243 5.14 -7.99 -9.73
C SER A 243 5.94 -7.13 -8.78
N ILE A 244 6.87 -7.74 -8.05
CA ILE A 244 7.87 -7.06 -7.23
C ILE A 244 9.25 -7.48 -7.74
N SER A 245 10.00 -6.58 -8.36
CA SER A 245 11.28 -6.91 -8.99
C SER A 245 12.40 -5.93 -8.65
N GLU A 246 13.65 -6.39 -8.62
CA GLU A 246 14.83 -5.51 -8.52
C GLU A 246 14.81 -4.59 -7.28
N CYS A 247 14.13 -5.01 -6.21
CA CYS A 247 13.94 -4.20 -5.01
C CYS A 247 14.88 -4.59 -3.89
N THR A 248 15.26 -3.59 -3.08
CA THR A 248 15.93 -3.79 -1.79
C THR A 248 14.96 -3.49 -0.64
N MET A 249 14.61 -4.51 0.12
CA MET A 249 13.61 -4.46 1.20
C MET A 249 14.27 -4.85 2.52
N THR A 250 14.53 -3.88 3.38
CA THR A 250 15.34 -4.11 4.59
C THR A 250 14.67 -3.58 5.85
N ARG A 251 14.57 -4.44 6.89
CA ARG A 251 14.09 -4.07 8.23
C ARG A 251 12.69 -3.45 8.21
N ASN A 252 11.83 -3.91 7.31
CA ASN A 252 10.42 -3.56 7.33
C ASN A 252 9.66 -4.47 8.31
N THR A 253 8.64 -3.93 8.95
CA THR A 253 7.90 -4.62 10.02
C THR A 253 6.40 -4.56 9.77
N ALA A 254 5.76 -5.72 9.79
CA ALA A 254 4.30 -5.86 9.86
C ALA A 254 3.89 -6.42 11.22
N ALA A 255 2.82 -5.89 11.79
CA ALA A 255 2.27 -6.42 13.03
C ALA A 255 1.61 -7.78 12.86
N GLU A 256 1.02 -8.08 11.69
CA GLU A 256 0.34 -9.35 11.40
C GLU A 256 1.10 -10.11 10.30
N ASP A 257 0.70 -9.97 9.04
CA ASP A 257 1.22 -10.74 7.91
C ASP A 257 2.19 -9.95 7.04
N GLY A 258 3.20 -10.63 6.51
CA GLY A 258 4.06 -10.08 5.46
C GLY A 258 4.92 -8.93 5.97
N GLY A 259 6.10 -9.23 6.52
CA GLY A 259 7.01 -8.17 7.02
C GLY A 259 7.34 -7.09 5.96
N VAL A 260 7.19 -7.44 4.68
CA VAL A 260 7.21 -6.53 3.54
C VAL A 260 5.85 -6.45 2.87
N ALA A 261 5.29 -7.58 2.41
CA ALA A 261 4.11 -7.58 1.55
C ALA A 261 3.05 -8.57 2.04
N SER A 262 1.81 -8.11 2.13
CA SER A 262 0.64 -8.98 2.28
C SER A 262 -0.16 -8.90 0.99
N ILE A 263 -0.28 -10.02 0.28
CA ILE A 263 -0.82 -10.11 -1.07
C ILE A 263 -2.02 -11.06 -1.06
N SER A 264 -3.15 -10.61 -1.59
CA SER A 264 -4.36 -11.43 -1.66
C SER A 264 -5.20 -11.21 -2.93
N SER A 265 -5.99 -12.23 -3.27
CA SER A 265 -7.03 -12.24 -4.32
C SER A 265 -6.54 -11.99 -5.75
N THR A 266 -5.33 -12.45 -6.06
CA THR A 266 -4.57 -12.14 -7.29
C THR A 266 -4.51 -13.26 -8.32
N VAL A 267 -4.33 -12.88 -9.59
CA VAL A 267 -4.12 -13.83 -10.67
C VAL A 267 -2.74 -14.43 -10.54
N ASP A 268 -1.67 -13.64 -10.61
CA ASP A 268 -0.31 -14.15 -10.49
C ASP A 268 0.54 -13.25 -9.58
N VAL A 269 1.51 -13.87 -8.89
CA VAL A 269 2.53 -13.17 -8.10
C VAL A 269 3.92 -13.53 -8.62
N SER A 270 4.70 -12.52 -8.98
CA SER A 270 6.12 -12.68 -9.29
C SER A 270 6.97 -11.79 -8.39
N ILE A 271 7.87 -12.41 -7.61
CA ILE A 271 8.90 -11.74 -6.84
C ILE A 271 10.25 -12.15 -7.41
N SER A 272 11.00 -11.23 -8.02
CA SER A 272 12.25 -11.55 -8.70
C SER A 272 13.38 -10.57 -8.40
N GLU A 273 14.64 -11.04 -8.45
CA GLU A 273 15.82 -10.16 -8.42
C GLU A 273 15.88 -9.23 -7.18
N CYS A 274 15.28 -9.65 -6.07
CA CYS A 274 15.13 -8.82 -4.88
C CYS A 274 16.13 -9.20 -3.78
N THR A 275 16.57 -8.20 -3.01
CA THR A 275 17.29 -8.40 -1.74
C THR A 275 16.38 -8.07 -0.57
N MET A 276 16.13 -9.06 0.30
CA MET A 276 15.19 -8.98 1.41
C MET A 276 15.88 -9.35 2.71
N THR A 277 16.17 -8.35 3.55
CA THR A 277 17.00 -8.55 4.75
C THR A 277 16.33 -8.07 6.03
N GLY A 278 16.23 -8.94 7.03
CA GLY A 278 15.79 -8.55 8.37
C GLY A 278 14.34 -8.05 8.45
N ASN A 279 13.47 -8.46 7.51
CA ASN A 279 12.06 -8.09 7.56
C ASN A 279 11.31 -8.98 8.55
N THR A 280 10.28 -8.42 9.20
CA THR A 280 9.62 -9.09 10.33
C THR A 280 8.10 -9.01 10.25
N ALA A 281 7.44 -10.17 10.36
CA ALA A 281 6.02 -10.30 10.68
C ALA A 281 5.90 -10.69 12.17
N THR A 282 5.40 -9.80 13.03
CA THR A 282 5.46 -10.01 14.49
C THR A 282 4.31 -10.83 15.06
N GLY A 283 3.18 -10.91 14.35
CA GLY A 283 1.94 -11.54 14.82
C GLY A 283 1.53 -12.77 14.03
N SER A 284 1.91 -12.85 12.75
CA SER A 284 1.48 -13.94 11.85
C SER A 284 2.65 -14.47 10.99
N SER A 285 2.38 -14.78 9.73
CA SER A 285 3.23 -15.54 8.81
C SER A 285 3.89 -14.67 7.74
N GLY A 286 4.92 -15.21 7.08
CA GLY A 286 5.60 -14.55 5.97
C GLY A 286 6.47 -13.39 6.43
N GLY A 287 7.67 -13.68 6.95
CA GLY A 287 8.59 -12.63 7.43
C GLY A 287 8.96 -11.60 6.36
N VAL A 288 8.80 -11.95 5.08
CA VAL A 288 8.74 -11.05 3.94
C VAL A 288 7.32 -11.00 3.37
N ALA A 289 6.79 -12.12 2.89
CA ALA A 289 5.59 -12.15 2.07
C ALA A 289 4.55 -13.13 2.63
N SER A 290 3.33 -12.66 2.81
CA SER A 290 2.16 -13.53 3.01
C SER A 290 1.29 -13.45 1.76
N ILE A 291 1.06 -14.59 1.11
CA ILE A 291 0.36 -14.67 -0.17
C ILE A 291 -0.82 -15.61 -0.01
N SER A 292 -2.03 -15.09 -0.21
CA SER A 292 -3.28 -15.85 -0.10
C SER A 292 -4.15 -15.70 -1.34
N TYR A 293 -4.95 -16.70 -1.67
CA TYR A 293 -5.92 -16.64 -2.79
C TYR A 293 -5.27 -16.14 -4.10
N SER A 294 -4.29 -16.90 -4.60
CA SER A 294 -3.52 -16.56 -5.80
C SER A 294 -3.66 -17.63 -6.89
N GLY A 295 -3.37 -17.29 -8.15
CA GLY A 295 -3.01 -18.26 -9.20
C GLY A 295 -1.54 -18.62 -9.10
N ASP A 296 -0.71 -18.36 -10.12
CA ASP A 296 0.70 -18.79 -10.09
C ASP A 296 1.54 -17.90 -9.15
N VAL A 297 2.44 -18.52 -8.37
CA VAL A 297 3.40 -17.82 -7.53
C VAL A 297 4.82 -18.20 -7.94
N SER A 298 5.62 -17.18 -8.29
CA SER A 298 7.03 -17.34 -8.63
C SER A 298 7.91 -16.46 -7.75
N ILE A 299 8.91 -17.08 -7.10
CA ILE A 299 9.97 -16.38 -6.36
C ILE A 299 11.31 -16.78 -6.96
N SER A 300 12.00 -15.86 -7.62
CA SER A 300 13.19 -16.19 -8.41
C SER A 300 14.34 -15.22 -8.16
N GLU A 301 15.58 -15.69 -8.24
CA GLU A 301 16.78 -14.82 -8.24
C GLU A 301 16.87 -13.88 -7.00
N CYS A 302 16.29 -14.30 -5.88
CA CYS A 302 16.18 -13.48 -4.68
C CYS A 302 17.21 -13.86 -3.60
N ASN A 303 17.72 -12.86 -2.88
CA ASN A 303 18.52 -13.06 -1.68
C ASN A 303 17.72 -12.66 -0.44
N MET A 304 17.35 -13.64 0.38
CA MET A 304 16.45 -13.50 1.53
C MET A 304 17.17 -13.90 2.82
N THR A 305 17.59 -12.92 3.63
CA THR A 305 18.43 -13.16 4.80
C THR A 305 17.86 -12.60 6.10
N GLY A 306 17.91 -13.37 7.18
CA GLY A 306 17.53 -12.88 8.52
C GLY A 306 16.08 -12.46 8.67
N ASN A 307 15.16 -12.89 7.80
CA ASN A 307 13.74 -12.55 7.88
C ASN A 307 13.04 -13.41 8.95
N THR A 308 12.05 -12.84 9.63
CA THR A 308 11.42 -13.47 10.80
C THR A 308 9.90 -13.41 10.71
N ALA A 309 9.23 -14.54 10.93
CA ALA A 309 7.79 -14.62 11.15
C ALA A 309 7.48 -15.14 12.55
N TYR A 310 6.34 -14.75 13.13
CA TYR A 310 5.88 -15.33 14.38
C TYR A 310 5.30 -16.72 14.17
N GLU A 311 4.49 -16.92 13.13
CA GLU A 311 3.84 -18.20 12.88
C GLU A 311 4.61 -19.05 11.87
N ASN A 312 4.37 -18.85 10.58
CA ASN A 312 4.88 -19.71 9.51
C ASN A 312 5.70 -18.94 8.48
N GLY A 313 6.64 -19.62 7.81
CA GLY A 313 7.34 -19.07 6.66
C GLY A 313 8.19 -17.85 6.99
N GLY A 314 9.38 -18.06 7.54
CA GLY A 314 10.27 -16.95 7.95
C GLY A 314 10.63 -15.97 6.82
N VAL A 315 10.44 -16.39 5.58
CA VAL A 315 10.44 -15.57 4.37
C VAL A 315 9.03 -15.46 3.81
N ALA A 316 8.44 -16.56 3.35
CA ALA A 316 7.17 -16.53 2.65
C ALA A 316 6.21 -17.57 3.19
N TYR A 317 4.94 -17.20 3.31
CA TYR A 317 3.84 -18.13 3.59
C TYR A 317 2.82 -18.01 2.47
N ILE A 318 2.56 -19.13 1.79
CA ILE A 318 1.68 -19.18 0.62
C ILE A 318 0.53 -20.13 0.93
N GLU A 319 -0.69 -19.61 0.91
CA GLU A 319 -1.90 -20.40 1.14
C GLU A 319 -2.95 -20.17 0.06
N ARG A 320 -3.78 -21.19 -0.18
CA ARG A 320 -4.90 -21.11 -1.14
C ARG A 320 -4.45 -20.65 -2.54
N CYS A 321 -3.25 -21.09 -2.94
CA CYS A 321 -2.74 -20.98 -4.30
C CYS A 321 -3.46 -22.00 -5.18
N SER A 322 -4.07 -21.52 -6.26
CA SER A 322 -4.78 -22.33 -7.26
C SER A 322 -3.90 -22.72 -8.45
N GLY A 323 -2.74 -22.06 -8.60
CA GLY A 323 -1.73 -22.33 -9.62
C GLY A 323 -0.49 -23.04 -9.08
N ASP A 324 0.60 -22.94 -9.82
CA ASP A 324 1.90 -23.51 -9.45
C ASP A 324 2.69 -22.56 -8.54
N VAL A 325 3.41 -23.14 -7.56
CA VAL A 325 4.38 -22.41 -6.74
C VAL A 325 5.78 -22.80 -7.18
N SER A 326 6.55 -21.83 -7.70
CA SER A 326 7.92 -22.02 -8.17
C SER A 326 8.89 -21.15 -7.38
N ILE A 327 9.98 -21.76 -6.90
CA ILE A 327 11.06 -21.06 -6.21
C ILE A 327 12.38 -21.51 -6.83
N SER A 328 13.10 -20.58 -7.46
CA SER A 328 14.31 -20.89 -8.22
C SER A 328 15.39 -19.86 -7.97
N GLU A 329 16.65 -20.30 -8.00
CA GLU A 329 17.81 -19.39 -7.99
C GLU A 329 17.85 -18.43 -6.78
N CYS A 330 17.25 -18.84 -5.67
CA CYS A 330 17.15 -18.05 -4.45
C CYS A 330 18.17 -18.49 -3.39
N THR A 331 18.66 -17.53 -2.62
CA THR A 331 19.44 -17.76 -1.39
C THR A 331 18.57 -17.42 -0.18
N MET A 332 18.34 -18.39 0.72
CA MET A 332 17.56 -18.19 1.95
C MET A 332 18.41 -18.54 3.17
N THR A 333 18.94 -17.54 3.88
CA THR A 333 19.88 -17.77 4.98
C THR A 333 19.44 -17.11 6.29
N GLY A 334 19.44 -17.86 7.39
CA GLY A 334 19.19 -17.30 8.73
C GLY A 334 17.76 -16.77 8.94
N ASN A 335 16.80 -17.22 8.13
CA ASN A 335 15.39 -16.88 8.31
C ASN A 335 14.79 -17.76 9.43
N THR A 336 13.80 -17.22 10.16
CA THR A 336 13.17 -17.92 11.30
C THR A 336 11.66 -17.77 11.32
N ALA A 337 10.97 -18.83 11.79
CA ALA A 337 9.54 -18.82 12.10
C ALA A 337 9.33 -19.59 13.41
N ALA A 338 8.42 -19.15 14.29
CA ALA A 338 8.27 -19.79 15.61
C ALA A 338 7.47 -21.09 15.58
N GLN A 339 6.60 -21.30 14.57
CA GLN A 339 5.82 -22.53 14.43
C GLN A 339 6.43 -23.46 13.36
N VAL A 340 6.35 -23.10 12.08
CA VAL A 340 6.77 -23.98 10.96
C VAL A 340 7.47 -23.18 9.87
N GLY A 341 8.37 -23.84 9.13
CA GLY A 341 8.89 -23.28 7.88
C GLY A 341 9.88 -22.14 8.10
N GLY A 342 11.10 -22.47 8.57
CA GLY A 342 12.12 -21.46 8.89
C GLY A 342 12.38 -20.43 7.78
N ALA A 343 12.13 -20.79 6.51
CA ALA A 343 12.05 -19.84 5.41
C ALA A 343 10.68 -19.88 4.69
N LEU A 344 10.18 -21.07 4.35
CA LEU A 344 8.92 -21.26 3.63
C LEU A 344 7.97 -22.13 4.46
#